data_AF-A0A4W3H0Y0-F1
#
_entry.id   AF-A0A4W3H0Y0-F1
#
_cell.length_a   1.000
_cell.length_b   1.000
_cell.length_c   1.000
_cell.angle_alpha   90.00
_cell.angle_beta   90.00
_cell.angle_gamma   90.00
#
_symmetry.space_group_name_H-M   'P 1'
#
loop_
_entity.id
_entity.type
_entity.pdbx_description
1 polymer ?
#
loop_
_entity_poly.entity_id
_entity_poly.type
_entity_poly.pdbx_seq_one_letter_code
_entity_poly.pdbx_strand_id
1 'polypeptide(L)'
;MEEFDTVILKALVKAHKKHSSDVKVYLDELKLAVAWNRVDIAKSELFTGEISWKSSDLEDPLTDALVNNKPEFVKLFTGNGLNVTDYLSYRRLEELYSSVPTNSLLNCLLQKKLVERRGLAGKLLTRPRAGDGHCGYTLYEVSKVLCDLLGDFCQPIYEESLHLSKVYSNRRKAGEMLKTRQFEYQARSSTAPWTDLLVWALLQNRPEMAVCFWELVRSTEDNLGR
;
A
#
# COMPACT_ATOMS: atom_id res chain seq x y z
N MET A 1 -9.73 -8.63 -27.27
CA MET A 1 -9.14 -7.38 -26.72
C MET A 1 -7.71 -7.65 -26.26
N GLU A 2 -7.46 -8.72 -25.49
CA GLU A 2 -6.13 -9.13 -25.01
C GLU A 2 -5.04 -9.27 -26.11
N GLU A 3 -5.39 -9.74 -27.30
CA GLU A 3 -4.42 -9.91 -28.40
C GLU A 3 -3.88 -8.55 -28.91
N PHE A 4 -4.73 -7.52 -28.94
CA PHE A 4 -4.36 -6.18 -29.41
C PHE A 4 -3.41 -5.48 -28.44
N ASP A 5 -3.71 -5.54 -27.14
CA ASP A 5 -2.85 -5.01 -26.07
C ASP A 5 -1.47 -5.71 -26.09
N THR A 6 -1.45 -7.00 -26.43
CA THR A 6 -0.20 -7.75 -26.63
C THR A 6 0.65 -7.14 -27.73
N VAL A 7 0.04 -6.93 -28.90
CA VAL A 7 0.75 -6.48 -30.10
C VAL A 7 1.27 -5.06 -29.89
N ILE A 8 0.45 -4.17 -29.31
CA ILE A 8 0.87 -2.80 -29.02
C ILE A 8 2.02 -2.79 -28.02
N LEU A 9 1.86 -3.45 -26.86
CA LEU A 9 2.86 -3.37 -25.81
C LEU A 9 4.20 -3.98 -26.26
N LYS A 10 4.16 -5.12 -26.96
CA LYS A 10 5.37 -5.71 -27.54
C LYS A 10 5.99 -4.83 -28.62
N ALA A 11 5.19 -4.18 -29.46
CA ALA A 11 5.71 -3.27 -30.48
C ALA A 11 6.41 -2.05 -29.85
N LEU A 12 5.81 -1.46 -28.81
CA LEU A 12 6.39 -0.33 -28.07
C LEU A 12 7.72 -0.72 -27.42
N VAL A 13 7.75 -1.81 -26.65
CA VAL A 13 8.99 -2.28 -26.01
C VAL A 13 10.09 -2.55 -27.04
N LYS A 14 9.76 -3.20 -28.16
CA LYS A 14 10.72 -3.49 -29.23
C LYS A 14 11.21 -2.24 -29.95
N ALA A 15 10.38 -1.21 -30.10
CA ALA A 15 10.81 0.06 -30.67
C ALA A 15 11.82 0.74 -29.74
N HIS A 16 11.51 0.81 -28.44
CA HIS A 16 12.37 1.48 -27.47
C HIS A 16 13.71 0.77 -27.21
N LYS A 17 13.75 -0.57 -27.29
CA LYS A 17 15.00 -1.35 -27.30
C LYS A 17 16.02 -0.90 -28.36
N LYS A 18 15.57 -0.28 -29.46
CA LYS A 18 16.46 0.20 -30.53
C LYS A 18 16.98 1.63 -30.33
N HIS A 19 16.39 2.40 -29.42
CA HIS A 19 16.59 3.85 -29.36
C HIS A 19 17.23 4.35 -28.06
N SER A 20 17.15 3.61 -26.94
CA SER A 20 17.81 4.00 -25.69
C SER A 20 17.89 2.85 -24.66
N SER A 21 18.92 2.87 -23.82
CA SER A 21 19.05 2.00 -22.64
C SER A 21 18.59 2.66 -21.34
N ASP A 22 17.94 3.83 -21.40
CA ASP A 22 17.47 4.56 -20.22
C ASP A 22 16.25 3.86 -19.59
N VAL A 23 16.36 3.48 -18.31
CA VAL A 23 15.31 2.79 -17.52
C VAL A 23 14.02 3.61 -17.47
N LYS A 24 14.11 4.93 -17.54
CA LYS A 24 12.93 5.81 -17.59
C LYS A 24 12.04 5.55 -18.81
N VAL A 25 12.63 5.09 -19.91
CA VAL A 25 11.88 4.76 -21.12
C VAL A 25 10.98 3.56 -20.82
N TYR A 26 11.52 2.50 -20.21
CA TYR A 26 10.81 1.25 -19.91
C TYR A 26 9.78 1.33 -18.78
N LEU A 27 9.83 2.39 -17.96
CA LEU A 27 8.92 2.58 -16.83
C LEU A 27 7.48 2.80 -17.31
N ASP A 28 7.29 3.51 -18.41
CA ASP A 28 5.97 3.74 -18.98
C ASP A 28 5.38 2.44 -19.55
N GLU A 29 6.17 1.60 -20.23
CA GLU A 29 5.71 0.26 -20.64
C GLU A 29 5.43 -0.64 -19.47
N LEU A 30 6.20 -0.54 -18.38
CA LEU A 30 5.92 -1.31 -17.18
C LEU A 30 4.59 -0.89 -16.55
N LYS A 31 4.31 0.41 -16.43
CA LYS A 31 3.03 0.93 -15.95
C LYS A 31 1.87 0.51 -16.86
N LEU A 32 2.06 0.52 -18.18
CA LEU A 32 1.07 -0.01 -19.14
C LEU A 32 0.85 -1.52 -18.97
N ALA A 33 1.92 -2.30 -18.82
CA ALA A 33 1.84 -3.73 -18.57
C ALA A 33 1.04 -4.02 -17.29
N VAL A 34 1.31 -3.27 -16.22
CA VAL A 34 0.54 -3.33 -14.98
C VAL A 34 -0.90 -2.97 -15.27
N ALA A 35 -1.19 -1.81 -15.87
CA ALA A 35 -2.55 -1.33 -16.16
C ALA A 35 -3.38 -2.36 -16.94
N TRP A 36 -2.80 -2.98 -17.96
CA TRP A 36 -3.44 -3.99 -18.82
C TRP A 36 -3.39 -5.42 -18.26
N ASN A 37 -2.82 -5.61 -17.07
CA ASN A 37 -2.67 -6.91 -16.42
C ASN A 37 -1.86 -7.93 -17.25
N ARG A 38 -0.82 -7.46 -17.94
CA ARG A 38 0.03 -8.27 -18.83
C ARG A 38 1.35 -8.66 -18.19
N VAL A 39 1.25 -9.49 -17.15
CA VAL A 39 2.41 -10.00 -16.41
C VAL A 39 3.31 -10.87 -17.29
N ASP A 40 2.73 -11.57 -18.26
CA ASP A 40 3.44 -12.37 -19.25
C ASP A 40 4.39 -11.50 -20.09
N ILE A 41 3.93 -10.34 -20.56
CA ILE A 41 4.74 -9.41 -21.35
C ILE A 41 5.80 -8.76 -20.47
N ALA A 42 5.43 -8.30 -19.27
CA ALA A 42 6.40 -7.75 -18.34
C ALA A 42 7.53 -8.75 -18.06
N LYS A 43 7.19 -10.02 -17.75
CA LYS A 43 8.17 -11.10 -17.56
C LYS A 43 9.05 -11.30 -18.79
N SER A 44 8.47 -11.43 -19.99
CA SER A 44 9.23 -11.80 -21.18
C SER A 44 10.01 -10.66 -21.83
N GLU A 45 9.61 -9.40 -21.60
CA GLU A 45 10.18 -8.24 -22.32
C GLU A 45 10.91 -7.25 -21.42
N LEU A 46 10.47 -7.09 -20.16
CA LEU A 46 10.96 -6.07 -19.23
C LEU A 46 11.82 -6.65 -18.09
N PHE A 47 11.60 -7.90 -17.70
CA PHE A 47 12.36 -8.62 -16.67
C PHE A 47 13.21 -9.74 -17.27
N THR A 48 13.91 -9.45 -18.36
CA THR A 48 14.81 -10.39 -19.08
C THR A 48 16.24 -10.43 -18.52
N GLY A 49 16.56 -9.57 -17.55
CA GLY A 49 17.92 -9.38 -17.04
C GLY A 49 18.76 -8.37 -17.82
N GLU A 50 18.30 -7.91 -18.98
CA GLU A 50 18.94 -6.84 -19.76
C GLU A 50 18.71 -5.45 -19.15
N ILE A 51 17.59 -5.29 -18.43
CA ILE A 51 17.21 -4.05 -17.75
C ILE A 51 17.53 -4.20 -16.26
N SER A 52 18.35 -3.27 -15.75
CA SER A 52 18.71 -3.21 -14.33
C SER A 52 17.73 -2.35 -13.54
N TRP A 53 16.66 -2.96 -13.03
CA TRP A 53 15.69 -2.30 -12.15
C TRP A 53 16.27 -2.04 -10.75
N LYS A 54 16.10 -0.83 -10.22
CA LYS A 54 16.30 -0.55 -8.80
C LYS A 54 14.98 -0.71 -8.06
N SER A 55 15.05 -0.98 -6.75
CA SER A 55 13.85 -1.04 -5.91
C SER A 55 12.98 0.22 -6.05
N SER A 56 13.61 1.40 -6.09
CA SER A 56 12.92 2.69 -6.27
C SER A 56 12.14 2.81 -7.58
N ASP A 57 12.60 2.15 -8.64
CA ASP A 57 11.95 2.20 -9.95
C ASP A 57 10.65 1.36 -9.96
N LEU A 58 10.53 0.41 -9.02
CA LEU A 58 9.40 -0.51 -8.91
C LEU A 58 8.33 -0.05 -7.91
N GLU A 59 8.57 1.00 -7.12
CA GLU A 59 7.64 1.47 -6.07
C GLU A 59 6.30 1.98 -6.64
N ASP A 60 6.37 2.80 -7.70
CA ASP A 60 5.20 3.32 -8.40
C ASP A 60 4.39 2.17 -9.07
N PRO A 61 5.00 1.32 -9.93
CA PRO A 61 4.34 0.14 -10.49
C PRO A 61 3.76 -0.82 -9.44
N LEU A 62 4.44 -0.98 -8.30
CA LEU A 62 3.93 -1.79 -7.19
C LEU A 62 2.66 -1.16 -6.62
N THR A 63 2.64 0.14 -6.37
CA THR A 63 1.44 0.85 -5.91
C THR A 63 0.27 0.63 -6.86
N ASP A 64 0.51 0.75 -8.18
CA ASP A 64 -0.50 0.47 -9.19
C ASP A 64 -0.99 -0.98 -9.14
N ALA A 65 -0.08 -1.95 -9.00
CA ALA A 65 -0.43 -3.36 -8.88
C ALA A 65 -1.24 -3.66 -7.61
N LEU A 66 -0.88 -3.06 -6.49
CA LEU A 66 -1.61 -3.16 -5.22
C LEU A 66 -3.03 -2.61 -5.39
N VAL A 67 -3.17 -1.34 -5.75
CA VAL A 67 -4.48 -0.67 -5.86
C VAL A 67 -5.41 -1.44 -6.79
N ASN A 68 -4.89 -1.91 -7.93
CA ASN A 68 -5.66 -2.63 -8.95
C ASN A 68 -5.78 -4.15 -8.74
N ASN A 69 -5.40 -4.67 -7.56
CA ASN A 69 -5.53 -6.08 -7.18
C ASN A 69 -4.82 -7.06 -8.15
N LYS A 70 -3.53 -6.82 -8.44
CA LYS A 70 -2.71 -7.60 -9.39
C LYS A 70 -1.58 -8.38 -8.67
N PRO A 71 -1.88 -9.50 -7.99
CA PRO A 71 -0.90 -10.22 -7.16
C PRO A 71 0.27 -10.81 -7.96
N GLU A 72 0.06 -11.20 -9.21
CA GLU A 72 1.14 -11.74 -10.07
C GLU A 72 2.24 -10.71 -10.35
N PHE A 73 1.89 -9.42 -10.42
CA PHE A 73 2.88 -8.34 -10.53
C PHE A 73 3.62 -8.11 -9.21
N VAL A 74 2.95 -8.25 -8.06
CA VAL A 74 3.63 -8.18 -6.75
C VAL A 74 4.71 -9.26 -6.67
N LYS A 75 4.37 -10.51 -7.01
CA LYS A 75 5.34 -11.63 -7.05
C LYS A 75 6.48 -11.35 -8.03
N LEU A 76 6.16 -10.81 -9.20
CA LEU A 76 7.16 -10.43 -10.20
C LEU A 76 8.15 -9.39 -9.65
N PHE A 77 7.66 -8.32 -9.03
CA PHE A 77 8.52 -7.25 -8.50
C PHE A 77 9.37 -7.73 -7.33
N THR A 78 8.79 -8.48 -6.40
CA THR A 78 9.55 -9.06 -5.28
C THR A 78 10.64 -10.01 -5.77
N GLY A 79 10.37 -10.81 -6.81
CA GLY A 79 11.37 -11.68 -7.42
C GLY A 79 12.47 -10.94 -8.20
N ASN A 80 12.30 -9.65 -8.46
CA ASN A 80 13.21 -8.84 -9.29
C ASN A 80 13.77 -7.62 -8.54
N GLY A 81 14.00 -7.74 -7.23
CA GLY A 81 14.79 -6.75 -6.47
C GLY A 81 14.00 -5.62 -5.81
N LEU A 82 12.66 -5.72 -5.76
CA LEU A 82 11.84 -4.85 -4.91
C LEU A 82 12.12 -5.12 -3.43
N ASN A 83 12.48 -4.07 -2.68
CA ASN A 83 12.54 -4.11 -1.23
C ASN A 83 11.27 -3.50 -0.62
N VAL A 84 10.42 -4.35 -0.03
CA VAL A 84 9.16 -3.91 0.56
C VAL A 84 9.36 -3.04 1.82
N THR A 85 10.46 -3.22 2.56
CA THR A 85 10.72 -2.46 3.80
C THR A 85 11.01 -0.99 3.50
N ASP A 86 11.64 -0.74 2.35
CA ASP A 86 11.95 0.61 1.87
C ASP A 86 10.70 1.25 1.26
N TYR A 87 9.90 0.44 0.55
CA TYR A 87 8.64 0.88 -0.05
C TYR A 87 7.57 1.29 0.99
N LEU A 88 7.32 0.44 1.98
CA LEU A 88 6.13 0.57 2.83
C LEU A 88 6.38 1.42 4.09
N SER A 89 6.31 2.73 3.92
CA SER A 89 6.13 3.67 5.04
C SER A 89 4.69 3.65 5.57
N TYR A 90 4.51 4.07 6.83
CA TYR A 90 3.15 4.24 7.38
C TYR A 90 2.33 5.27 6.61
N ARG A 91 2.97 6.31 6.03
CA ARG A 91 2.31 7.22 5.09
C ARG A 91 1.77 6.49 3.87
N ARG A 92 2.58 5.65 3.23
CA ARG A 92 2.16 4.88 2.05
C ARG A 92 1.02 3.94 2.41
N LEU A 93 1.09 3.29 3.57
CA LEU A 93 0.01 2.44 4.08
C LEU A 93 -1.31 3.21 4.26
N GLU A 94 -1.27 4.42 4.81
CA GLU A 94 -2.44 5.31 4.93
C GLU A 94 -3.00 5.72 3.55
N GLU A 95 -2.13 5.99 2.58
CA GLU A 95 -2.52 6.27 1.19
C GLU A 95 -3.21 5.04 0.55
N LEU A 96 -2.71 3.83 0.80
CA LEU A 96 -3.34 2.58 0.34
C LEU A 96 -4.73 2.37 0.96
N TYR A 97 -4.90 2.64 2.26
CA TYR A 97 -6.23 2.61 2.89
C TYR A 97 -7.17 3.70 2.37
N SER A 98 -6.61 4.83 1.92
CA SER A 98 -7.38 5.93 1.33
C SER A 98 -7.75 5.69 -0.14
N SER A 99 -7.05 4.80 -0.85
CA SER A 99 -7.36 4.40 -2.23
C SER A 99 -8.48 3.37 -2.37
N VAL A 100 -9.00 2.86 -1.26
CA VAL A 100 -10.05 1.84 -1.25
C VAL A 100 -11.34 2.41 -1.86
N PRO A 101 -12.11 1.64 -2.67
CA PRO A 101 -13.33 2.12 -3.30
C PRO A 101 -14.31 2.77 -2.30
N THR A 102 -14.85 3.93 -2.64
CA THR A 102 -15.74 4.72 -1.76
C THR A 102 -17.04 4.01 -1.41
N ASN A 103 -17.48 3.07 -2.25
CA ASN A 103 -18.65 2.23 -2.04
C ASN A 103 -18.36 0.93 -1.28
N SER A 104 -17.12 0.70 -0.83
CA SER A 104 -16.75 -0.50 -0.08
C SER A 104 -17.17 -0.41 1.39
N LEU A 105 -17.38 -1.59 2.01
CA LEU A 105 -17.63 -1.69 3.45
C LEU A 105 -16.48 -1.09 4.27
N LEU A 106 -15.23 -1.37 3.88
CA LEU A 106 -14.06 -0.84 4.57
C LEU A 106 -14.05 0.70 4.57
N ASN A 107 -14.31 1.33 3.42
CA ASN A 107 -14.40 2.79 3.34
C ASN A 107 -15.51 3.34 4.25
N CYS A 108 -16.68 2.69 4.28
CA CYS A 108 -17.77 3.06 5.18
C CYS A 108 -17.36 2.99 6.67
N LEU A 109 -16.68 1.92 7.08
CA LEU A 109 -16.20 1.74 8.46
C LEU A 109 -15.13 2.78 8.83
N LEU A 110 -14.16 3.03 7.95
CA LEU A 110 -13.12 4.05 8.15
C LEU A 110 -13.73 5.45 8.22
N GLN A 111 -14.69 5.77 7.36
CA GLN A 111 -15.41 7.04 7.37
C GLN A 111 -16.18 7.24 8.67
N LYS A 112 -16.84 6.19 9.18
CA LYS A 112 -17.52 6.24 10.47
C LYS A 112 -16.54 6.59 11.61
N LYS A 113 -15.39 5.93 11.67
CA LYS A 113 -14.35 6.21 12.69
C LYS A 113 -13.74 7.61 12.55
N LEU A 114 -13.57 8.09 11.33
CA LEU A 114 -13.11 9.45 11.05
C LEU A 114 -14.10 10.49 11.59
N VAL A 115 -15.40 10.29 11.36
CA VAL A 115 -16.47 11.18 11.86
C VAL A 115 -16.53 11.15 13.39
N GLU A 116 -16.46 9.97 14.00
CA GLU A 116 -16.41 9.82 15.47
C GLU A 116 -15.23 10.59 16.07
N ARG A 117 -14.02 10.46 15.51
CA ARG A 117 -12.84 11.20 15.97
C ARG A 117 -13.04 12.71 15.84
N ARG A 118 -13.59 13.19 14.72
CA ARG A 118 -13.85 14.62 14.50
C ARG A 118 -14.92 15.16 15.46
N GLY A 119 -15.96 14.38 15.74
CA GLY A 119 -17.01 14.71 16.71
C GLY A 119 -16.47 14.87 18.14
N LEU A 120 -15.50 14.03 18.54
CA LEU A 120 -14.83 14.12 19.83
C LEU A 120 -13.84 15.30 19.92
N ALA A 121 -13.27 15.73 18.80
CA ALA A 121 -12.25 16.79 18.75
C ALA A 121 -12.83 18.23 18.72
N GLY A 122 -14.15 18.39 18.65
CA GLY A 122 -14.83 19.69 18.55
C GLY A 122 -14.74 20.33 17.15
N LYS A 123 -15.63 21.31 16.87
CA LYS A 123 -15.81 22.01 15.56
C LYS A 123 -14.60 22.80 15.03
N LEU A 124 -13.42 22.71 15.64
CA LEU A 124 -12.19 23.39 15.18
C LEU A 124 -11.45 22.63 14.05
N LEU A 125 -11.87 21.41 13.70
CA LEU A 125 -11.35 20.67 12.55
C LEU A 125 -12.18 20.89 11.29
N THR A 126 -12.42 22.14 10.91
CA THR A 126 -12.97 22.50 9.59
C THR A 126 -12.04 23.43 8.84
N ARG A 127 -10.89 22.91 8.43
CA ARG A 127 -10.45 23.02 7.03
C ARG A 127 -9.26 22.08 6.81
N PRO A 128 -9.24 21.29 5.73
CA PRO A 128 -7.95 21.01 5.10
C PRO A 128 -7.30 22.37 4.88
N ARG A 129 -6.09 22.61 5.40
CA ARG A 129 -5.34 23.78 4.96
C ARG A 129 -5.23 23.63 3.45
N ALA A 130 -5.84 24.56 2.71
CA ALA A 130 -5.72 24.62 1.27
C ALA A 130 -4.22 24.67 0.96
N GLY A 131 -3.68 23.57 0.43
CA GLY A 131 -2.25 23.41 0.17
C GLY A 131 -1.62 22.10 0.67
N ASP A 132 -2.25 21.39 1.61
CA ASP A 132 -1.76 20.07 2.06
C ASP A 132 -2.70 18.99 1.53
N GLY A 133 -2.28 18.26 0.50
CA GLY A 133 -3.09 17.28 -0.26
C GLY A 133 -3.59 16.06 0.53
N HIS A 134 -3.61 16.13 1.86
CA HIS A 134 -3.93 15.03 2.76
C HIS A 134 -5.37 15.09 3.28
N CYS A 135 -6.27 14.53 2.47
CA CYS A 135 -7.63 14.20 2.88
C CYS A 135 -7.81 12.67 2.86
N GLY A 136 -7.07 11.96 3.73
CA GLY A 136 -7.13 10.49 3.83
C GLY A 136 -7.52 9.97 5.22
N TYR A 137 -7.54 8.66 5.36
CA TYR A 137 -7.63 7.95 6.65
C TYR A 137 -6.24 7.82 7.28
N THR A 138 -6.16 7.86 8.61
CA THR A 138 -4.92 7.58 9.35
C THR A 138 -4.94 6.18 9.93
N LEU A 139 -3.79 5.65 10.36
CA LEU A 139 -3.72 4.36 11.05
C LEU A 139 -4.54 4.34 12.34
N TYR A 140 -4.91 5.50 12.90
CA TYR A 140 -5.86 5.56 14.00
C TYR A 140 -7.24 5.02 13.59
N GLU A 141 -7.80 5.47 12.46
CA GLU A 141 -9.09 4.96 11.98
C GLU A 141 -9.01 3.46 11.68
N VAL A 142 -7.92 3.02 11.04
CA VAL A 142 -7.66 1.62 10.73
C VAL A 142 -7.60 0.77 12.00
N SER A 143 -6.82 1.19 12.99
CA SER A 143 -6.69 0.52 14.29
C SER A 143 -8.06 0.37 14.98
N LYS A 144 -8.90 1.41 14.93
CA LYS A 144 -10.26 1.34 15.50
C LYS A 144 -11.19 0.40 14.75
N VAL A 145 -11.11 0.34 13.42
CA VAL A 145 -11.87 -0.65 12.66
C VAL A 145 -11.41 -2.07 13.01
N LEU A 146 -10.10 -2.30 13.11
CA LEU A 146 -9.55 -3.59 13.51
C LEU A 146 -9.98 -3.99 14.93
N CYS A 147 -9.98 -3.08 15.89
CA CYS A 147 -10.51 -3.36 17.24
C CYS A 147 -12.00 -3.76 17.21
N ASP A 148 -12.83 -3.06 16.42
CA ASP A 148 -14.26 -3.40 16.30
C ASP A 148 -14.47 -4.79 15.67
N LEU A 149 -13.59 -5.21 14.74
CA LEU A 149 -13.67 -6.50 14.04
C LEU A 149 -13.09 -7.67 14.84
N LEU A 150 -11.96 -7.45 15.52
CA LEU A 150 -11.23 -8.47 16.26
C LEU A 150 -11.67 -8.58 17.72
N GLY A 151 -12.38 -7.59 18.25
CA GLY A 151 -12.77 -7.53 19.66
C GLY A 151 -11.56 -7.56 20.61
N ASP A 152 -11.76 -8.14 21.79
CA ASP A 152 -10.72 -8.25 22.83
C ASP A 152 -9.70 -9.38 22.58
N PHE A 153 -9.79 -10.07 21.43
CA PHE A 153 -8.95 -11.23 21.12
C PHE A 153 -7.55 -10.86 20.63
N CYS A 154 -7.34 -9.62 20.17
CA CYS A 154 -6.07 -9.17 19.63
C CYS A 154 -5.63 -7.84 20.26
N GLN A 155 -4.32 -7.69 20.47
CA GLN A 155 -3.77 -6.37 20.79
C GLN A 155 -4.04 -5.40 19.63
N PRO A 156 -4.36 -4.13 19.90
CA PRO A 156 -4.67 -3.18 18.85
C PRO A 156 -3.48 -3.00 17.90
N ILE A 157 -3.68 -3.41 16.65
CA ILE A 157 -2.68 -3.27 15.59
C ILE A 157 -2.41 -1.77 15.38
N TYR A 158 -1.13 -1.41 15.19
CA TYR A 158 -0.59 -0.05 15.06
C TYR A 158 -0.58 0.83 16.32
N GLU A 159 -1.03 0.35 17.48
CA GLU A 159 -1.05 1.16 18.72
C GLU A 159 0.35 1.59 19.20
N GLU A 160 1.32 0.67 19.09
CA GLU A 160 2.72 0.95 19.42
C GLU A 160 3.35 1.94 18.45
N SER A 161 3.10 1.76 17.13
CA SER A 161 3.58 2.65 16.08
C SER A 161 3.04 4.08 16.22
N LEU A 162 1.80 4.21 16.72
CA LEU A 162 1.14 5.48 17.01
C LEU A 162 1.54 6.09 18.37
N HIS A 163 2.37 5.41 19.18
CA HIS A 163 2.70 5.79 20.57
C HIS A 163 1.45 6.02 21.44
N LEU A 164 0.36 5.28 21.17
CA LEU A 164 -0.94 5.45 21.84
C LEU A 164 -1.11 4.57 23.08
N SER A 165 -0.10 3.77 23.44
CA SER A 165 -0.13 2.75 24.50
C SER A 165 -0.52 3.26 25.91
N LYS A 166 -0.47 4.57 26.15
CA LYS A 166 -0.88 5.20 27.43
C LYS A 166 -2.20 5.98 27.35
N VAL A 167 -2.88 5.98 26.21
CA VAL A 167 -3.96 6.94 25.91
C VAL A 167 -5.35 6.31 25.93
N TYR A 168 -5.45 4.98 25.88
CA TYR A 168 -6.72 4.24 25.93
C TYR A 168 -7.50 4.44 27.24
N SER A 169 -6.84 4.83 28.33
CA SER A 169 -7.50 5.18 29.59
C SER A 169 -8.31 6.49 29.50
N ASN A 170 -8.13 7.32 28.46
CA ASN A 170 -8.88 8.57 28.33
C ASN A 170 -9.12 8.99 26.86
N ARG A 171 -10.28 8.57 26.31
CA ARG A 171 -10.69 8.77 24.90
C ARG A 171 -10.57 10.21 24.38
N ARG A 172 -10.62 11.22 25.25
CA ARG A 172 -10.50 12.65 24.87
C ARG A 172 -9.05 13.08 24.59
N LYS A 173 -8.06 12.50 25.28
CA LYS A 173 -6.64 12.87 25.13
C LYS A 173 -6.00 12.31 23.85
N ALA A 174 -6.51 11.20 23.31
CA ALA A 174 -6.04 10.61 22.05
C ALA A 174 -6.22 11.55 20.86
N GLY A 175 -7.41 12.14 20.73
CA GLY A 175 -7.71 13.08 19.65
C GLY A 175 -6.89 14.38 19.71
N GLU A 176 -6.43 14.78 20.90
CA GLU A 176 -5.57 15.95 21.09
C GLU A 176 -4.09 15.68 20.83
N MET A 177 -3.54 14.54 21.25
CA MET A 177 -2.13 14.22 21.00
C MET A 177 -1.83 13.93 19.53
N LEU A 178 -2.81 13.40 18.79
CA LEU A 178 -2.75 13.30 17.33
C LEU A 178 -2.55 14.67 16.67
N LYS A 179 -2.92 15.80 17.29
CA LYS A 179 -2.76 17.16 16.72
C LYS A 179 -1.30 17.62 16.60
N THR A 180 -0.37 17.06 17.39
CA THR A 180 1.00 17.61 17.53
C THR A 180 2.08 16.69 16.94
N ARG A 181 1.80 15.39 16.76
CA ARG A 181 2.76 14.40 16.23
C ARG A 181 2.26 13.63 15.00
N GLN A 182 1.27 14.18 14.31
CA GLN A 182 0.54 13.52 13.22
C GLN A 182 1.42 13.04 12.04
N PHE A 183 2.66 13.51 11.96
CA PHE A 183 3.51 13.29 10.77
C PHE A 183 4.84 12.58 11.07
N GLU A 184 5.32 12.54 12.32
CA GLU A 184 6.64 11.94 12.62
C GLU A 184 6.65 10.41 12.46
N TYR A 185 5.54 9.75 12.77
CA TYR A 185 5.45 8.30 12.60
C TYR A 185 5.23 7.93 11.12
N GLN A 186 4.53 8.76 10.35
CA GLN A 186 4.19 8.50 8.95
C GLN A 186 5.42 8.27 8.07
N ALA A 187 6.53 8.95 8.36
CA ALA A 187 7.80 8.78 7.64
C ALA A 187 8.56 7.49 8.00
N ARG A 188 8.16 6.77 9.05
CA ARG A 188 8.81 5.52 9.45
C ARG A 188 8.34 4.38 8.56
N SER A 189 9.26 3.46 8.25
CA SER A 189 8.94 2.19 7.63
C SER A 189 8.07 1.33 8.55
N SER A 190 7.17 0.55 7.96
CA SER A 190 6.46 -0.52 8.64
C SER A 190 7.45 -1.53 9.24
N THR A 191 7.15 -2.01 10.44
CA THR A 191 7.94 -3.06 11.10
C THR A 191 7.66 -4.46 10.54
N ALA A 192 6.50 -4.66 9.91
CA ALA A 192 6.06 -5.91 9.35
C ALA A 192 5.30 -5.67 8.03
N PRO A 193 5.99 -5.21 6.97
CA PRO A 193 5.33 -4.65 5.80
C PRO A 193 4.42 -5.63 5.05
N TRP A 194 4.82 -6.90 4.94
CA TRP A 194 3.97 -7.93 4.35
C TRP A 194 2.75 -8.24 5.20
N THR A 195 2.86 -8.18 6.53
CA THR A 195 1.72 -8.36 7.44
C THR A 195 0.75 -7.19 7.34
N ASP A 196 1.25 -5.95 7.27
CA ASP A 196 0.41 -4.77 7.10
C ASP A 196 -0.36 -4.80 5.76
N LEU A 197 0.32 -5.20 4.68
CA LEU A 197 -0.30 -5.40 3.36
C LEU A 197 -1.31 -6.56 3.36
N LEU A 198 -1.04 -7.64 4.10
CA LEU A 198 -1.98 -8.74 4.30
C LEU A 198 -3.26 -8.25 4.98
N VAL A 199 -3.15 -7.49 6.07
CA VAL A 199 -4.31 -6.91 6.76
C VAL A 199 -5.09 -5.99 5.82
N TRP A 200 -4.38 -5.15 5.04
CA TRP A 200 -5.00 -4.28 4.04
C TRP A 200 -5.75 -5.07 2.94
N ALA A 201 -5.23 -6.21 2.48
CA ALA A 201 -5.90 -7.07 1.50
C ALA A 201 -7.12 -7.79 2.09
N LEU A 202 -6.99 -8.33 3.30
CA LEU A 202 -8.07 -9.02 4.01
C LEU A 202 -9.27 -8.11 4.27
N LEU A 203 -9.03 -6.88 4.74
CA LEU A 203 -10.09 -5.91 4.99
C LEU A 203 -10.84 -5.48 3.72
N GLN A 204 -10.24 -5.65 2.55
CA GLN A 204 -10.85 -5.38 1.25
C GLN A 204 -11.45 -6.62 0.59
N ASN A 205 -11.40 -7.79 1.24
CA ASN A 205 -11.84 -9.06 0.68
C ASN A 205 -11.16 -9.40 -0.66
N ARG A 206 -9.82 -9.33 -0.70
CA ARG A 206 -9.00 -9.69 -1.87
C ARG A 206 -8.24 -11.01 -1.63
N PRO A 207 -8.86 -12.18 -1.86
CA PRO A 207 -8.31 -13.46 -1.41
C PRO A 207 -7.00 -13.85 -2.10
N GLU A 208 -6.89 -13.65 -3.41
CA GLU A 208 -5.65 -13.99 -4.16
C GLU A 208 -4.48 -13.12 -3.71
N MET A 209 -4.74 -11.84 -3.44
CA MET A 209 -3.74 -10.91 -2.92
C MET A 209 -3.37 -11.21 -1.47
N ALA A 210 -4.33 -11.62 -0.64
CA ALA A 210 -4.06 -12.07 0.72
C ALA A 210 -3.21 -13.35 0.74
N VAL A 211 -3.49 -14.33 -0.13
CA VAL A 211 -2.66 -15.54 -0.28
C VAL A 211 -1.25 -15.16 -0.72
N CYS A 212 -1.12 -14.26 -1.70
CA CYS A 212 0.18 -13.76 -2.14
C CYS A 212 0.99 -13.16 -0.98
N PHE A 213 0.40 -12.29 -0.15
CA PHE A 213 1.11 -11.71 1.00
C PHE A 213 1.41 -12.73 2.08
N TRP A 214 0.50 -13.68 2.34
CA TRP A 214 0.73 -14.76 3.29
C TRP A 214 1.95 -15.62 2.92
N GLU A 215 2.10 -15.97 1.64
CA GLU A 215 3.27 -16.68 1.12
C GLU A 215 4.56 -15.87 1.32
N LEU A 216 4.49 -14.54 1.11
CA LEU A 216 5.64 -13.64 1.26
C LEU A 216 6.04 -13.43 2.73
N VAL A 217 5.09 -13.37 3.67
CA VAL A 217 5.36 -13.32 5.12
C VAL A 217 6.19 -14.54 5.53
N ARG A 218 5.73 -15.75 5.17
CA ARG A 218 6.42 -17.00 5.52
C ARG A 218 7.82 -17.08 4.92
N SER A 219 7.95 -16.65 3.67
CA SER A 219 9.24 -16.64 2.97
C SER A 219 10.25 -15.70 3.63
N THR A 220 9.81 -14.59 4.23
CA THR A 220 10.70 -13.71 4.99
C THR A 220 11.13 -14.31 6.33
N GLU A 221 10.24 -14.99 7.04
CA GLU A 221 10.54 -15.64 8.33
C GLU A 221 11.55 -16.78 8.16
N ASP A 222 11.40 -17.60 7.12
CA ASP A 222 12.31 -18.71 6.82
C ASP A 222 13.74 -18.25 6.49
N ASN A 223 13.90 -17.04 5.93
CA ASN A 223 15.20 -16.45 5.62
C ASN A 223 15.89 -15.81 6.84
N LEU A 224 15.15 -15.42 7.86
CA LEU A 224 15.67 -14.89 9.13
C LEU A 224 16.07 -16.00 10.12
N GLY A 225 15.58 -17.22 9.91
CA GLY A 225 15.89 -18.40 10.73
C GLY A 225 17.13 -19.20 10.29
N ARG A 226 17.91 -18.72 9.32
CA ARG A 226 19.16 -19.35 8.84
C ARG A 226 20.40 -18.55 9.18
#